data_AF-A0AA42WXW4-F1
#
_entry.id   AF-A0AA42WXW4-F1
#
_cell.length_a   1.000
_cell.length_b   1.000
_cell.length_c   1.000
_cell.angle_alpha   90.00
_cell.angle_beta   90.00
_cell.angle_gamma   90.00
#
_symmetry.space_group_name_H-M   'P 1'
#
loop_
_entity.id
_entity.type
_entity.pdbx_description
1 polymer ?
#
loop_
_entity_poly.entity_id
_entity_poly.type
_entity_poly.pdbx_seq_one_letter_code
_entity_poly.pdbx_strand_id
1 'polypeptide(L)'
;MNKGQIFDFFSRLAEANPAPMTELEYGNAYQLLVAVTLSAQATDVGVNKATRALFREVETPQQMVDLGEDALKQHIKTIGLFNTKAKNVIALSEILVRDFGGEVPQDRDALTTLPGVGRKTANVVLNTAFGQETFAVDTHIFRVGNRTGLAPGKTVLAVEDKLEKRVPQPFRRDAHHWLILHGRYVCKARKPECWRCIVSDLCRFKPKMPAPGSVAEAA
;
A
#
# COMPACT_ATOMS: atom_id res chain seq x y z
N MET A 1 21.74 6.22 -2.70
CA MET A 1 22.39 5.21 -3.57
C MET A 1 22.70 5.86 -4.92
N ASN A 2 23.67 5.36 -5.69
CA ASN A 2 23.87 5.78 -7.09
C ASN A 2 22.92 4.99 -8.03
N LYS A 3 22.90 5.30 -9.34
CA LYS A 3 21.98 4.65 -10.29
C LYS A 3 22.17 3.13 -10.38
N GLY A 4 23.42 2.64 -10.46
CA GLY A 4 23.72 1.20 -10.52
C GLY A 4 23.25 0.47 -9.27
N GLN A 5 23.55 1.01 -8.09
CA GLN A 5 23.07 0.45 -6.81
C GLN A 5 21.55 0.40 -6.71
N ILE A 6 20.83 1.35 -7.32
CA ILE A 6 19.36 1.34 -7.33
C ILE A 6 18.84 0.24 -8.25
N PHE A 7 19.47 0.06 -9.42
CA PHE A 7 19.12 -1.03 -10.33
C PHE A 7 19.34 -2.40 -9.65
N ASP A 8 20.50 -2.60 -9.02
CA ASP A 8 20.81 -3.83 -8.28
C ASP A 8 19.83 -4.06 -7.12
N PHE A 9 19.47 -2.99 -6.40
CA PHE A 9 18.50 -3.06 -5.31
C PHE A 9 17.15 -3.63 -5.76
N PHE A 10 16.60 -3.14 -6.86
CA PHE A 10 15.34 -3.64 -7.39
C PHE A 10 15.48 -5.00 -8.08
N SER A 11 16.61 -5.27 -8.75
CA SER A 11 16.88 -6.57 -9.35
C SER A 11 16.81 -7.70 -8.31
N ARG A 12 17.46 -7.50 -7.15
CA ARG A 12 17.43 -8.49 -6.05
C ARG A 12 16.04 -8.67 -5.44
N LEU A 13 15.25 -7.60 -5.35
CA LEU A 13 13.87 -7.68 -4.86
C LEU A 13 12.97 -8.44 -5.85
N ALA A 14 13.15 -8.20 -7.15
CA ALA A 14 12.44 -8.90 -8.22
C ALA A 14 12.81 -10.38 -8.28
N GLU A 15 14.08 -10.73 -8.11
CA GLU A 15 14.52 -12.13 -8.05
C GLU A 15 13.94 -12.86 -6.83
N ALA A 16 13.93 -12.21 -5.67
CA ALA A 16 13.41 -12.80 -4.43
C ALA A 16 11.88 -12.90 -4.40
N ASN A 17 11.17 -12.04 -5.12
CA ASN A 17 9.72 -12.05 -5.23
C ASN A 17 9.28 -11.56 -6.62
N PRO A 18 9.20 -12.44 -7.63
CA PRO A 18 8.93 -12.04 -9.02
C PRO A 18 7.54 -11.44 -9.27
N ALA A 19 6.57 -11.69 -8.39
CA ALA A 19 5.20 -11.22 -8.52
C ALA A 19 4.69 -10.68 -7.18
N PRO A 20 5.20 -9.52 -6.72
CA PRO A 20 4.79 -8.96 -5.45
C PRO A 20 3.35 -8.45 -5.54
N MET A 21 2.53 -8.75 -4.53
CA MET A 21 1.10 -8.42 -4.53
C MET A 21 0.71 -7.73 -3.22
N THR A 22 -0.41 -7.02 -3.25
CA THR A 22 -1.07 -6.53 -2.04
C THR A 22 -1.52 -7.70 -1.16
N GLU A 23 -1.54 -7.49 0.15
CA GLU A 23 -2.10 -8.46 1.11
C GLU A 23 -3.60 -8.28 1.33
N LEU A 24 -4.21 -7.24 0.77
CA LEU A 24 -5.66 -7.04 0.80
C LEU A 24 -6.34 -8.02 -0.15
N GLU A 25 -7.36 -8.72 0.33
CA GLU A 25 -8.19 -9.62 -0.47
C GLU A 25 -9.26 -8.81 -1.24
N TYR A 26 -9.33 -9.02 -2.56
CA TYR A 26 -10.32 -8.40 -3.44
C TYR A 26 -10.51 -9.26 -4.71
N GLY A 27 -11.67 -9.15 -5.35
CA GLY A 27 -11.99 -9.80 -6.62
C GLY A 27 -12.05 -8.85 -7.82
N ASN A 28 -12.25 -7.54 -7.59
CA ASN A 28 -12.28 -6.53 -8.65
C ASN A 28 -11.82 -5.13 -8.18
N ALA A 29 -11.71 -4.17 -9.09
CA ALA A 29 -11.22 -2.82 -8.80
C ALA A 29 -12.06 -2.08 -7.74
N TYR A 30 -13.38 -2.27 -7.73
CA TYR A 30 -14.27 -1.66 -6.75
C TYR A 30 -14.04 -2.23 -5.35
N GLN A 31 -13.97 -3.56 -5.22
CA GLN A 31 -13.65 -4.21 -3.95
C GLN A 31 -12.27 -3.79 -3.43
N LEU A 32 -11.27 -3.63 -4.31
CA LEU A 32 -9.97 -3.08 -3.92
C LEU A 32 -10.12 -1.66 -3.36
N LEU A 33 -10.84 -0.77 -4.05
CA LEU A 33 -11.07 0.60 -3.60
C LEU A 33 -11.70 0.62 -2.20
N VAL A 34 -12.72 -0.21 -1.96
CA VAL A 34 -13.35 -0.36 -0.64
C VAL A 34 -12.33 -0.87 0.39
N ALA A 35 -11.61 -1.95 0.09
CA ALA A 35 -10.62 -2.54 1.02
C ALA A 35 -9.51 -1.53 1.40
N VAL A 36 -8.96 -0.80 0.44
CA VAL A 36 -7.93 0.21 0.71
C VAL A 36 -8.51 1.37 1.51
N THR A 37 -9.75 1.79 1.25
CA THR A 37 -10.43 2.83 2.05
C THR A 37 -10.64 2.38 3.50
N LEU A 38 -11.00 1.11 3.72
CA LEU A 38 -11.14 0.52 5.04
C LEU A 38 -9.80 0.32 5.76
N SER A 39 -8.69 0.18 5.03
CA SER A 39 -7.34 -0.02 5.58
C SER A 39 -6.78 1.16 6.37
N ALA A 40 -7.36 2.35 6.23
CA ALA A 40 -6.92 3.53 6.98
C ALA A 40 -6.95 3.26 8.49
N GLN A 41 -5.78 3.26 9.14
CA GLN A 41 -5.62 2.92 10.56
C GLN A 41 -6.16 1.53 10.93
N ALA A 42 -6.09 0.57 10.02
CA ALA A 42 -6.41 -0.83 10.24
C ALA A 42 -5.27 -1.72 9.73
N THR A 43 -5.29 -2.99 10.11
CA THR A 43 -4.38 -4.00 9.56
C THR A 43 -5.04 -4.69 8.38
N ASP A 44 -4.27 -5.12 7.38
CA ASP A 44 -4.81 -5.84 6.22
C ASP A 44 -5.55 -7.12 6.65
N VAL A 45 -5.03 -7.83 7.67
CA VAL A 45 -5.71 -8.99 8.27
C VAL A 45 -7.08 -8.62 8.83
N GLY A 46 -7.19 -7.48 9.52
CA GLY A 46 -8.46 -6.99 10.06
C GLY A 46 -9.44 -6.59 8.95
N VAL A 47 -8.95 -5.96 7.89
CA VAL A 47 -9.76 -5.62 6.70
C VAL A 47 -10.26 -6.87 6.02
N ASN A 48 -9.39 -7.83 5.69
CA ASN A 48 -9.76 -9.07 5.01
C ASN A 48 -10.81 -9.86 5.80
N LYS A 49 -10.68 -9.91 7.13
CA LYS A 49 -11.71 -10.56 7.99
C LYS A 49 -13.08 -9.91 7.85
N ALA A 50 -13.13 -8.58 7.78
CA ALA A 50 -14.39 -7.84 7.64
C ALA A 50 -14.96 -7.91 6.22
N THR A 51 -14.11 -7.88 5.20
CA THR A 51 -14.55 -7.80 3.80
C THR A 51 -14.83 -9.15 3.17
N ARG A 52 -14.29 -10.27 3.68
CA ARG A 52 -14.43 -11.58 3.02
C ARG A 52 -15.88 -12.05 2.83
N ALA A 53 -16.76 -11.81 3.80
CA ALA A 53 -18.18 -12.12 3.65
C ALA A 53 -18.87 -11.08 2.75
N LEU A 54 -18.60 -9.79 3.00
CA LEU A 54 -19.14 -8.67 2.23
C LEU A 54 -18.88 -8.81 0.72
N PHE A 55 -17.65 -9.15 0.32
CA PHE A 55 -17.22 -9.23 -1.07
C PHE A 55 -17.72 -10.49 -1.80
N ARG A 56 -18.38 -11.42 -1.12
CA ARG A 56 -19.13 -12.51 -1.79
C ARG A 56 -20.51 -12.05 -2.26
N GLU A 57 -21.02 -10.98 -1.65
CA GLU A 57 -22.38 -10.46 -1.89
C GLU A 57 -22.34 -9.14 -2.67
N VAL A 58 -21.26 -8.36 -2.51
CA VAL A 58 -21.10 -7.03 -3.08
C VAL A 58 -19.87 -6.97 -3.99
N GLU A 59 -20.13 -6.89 -5.29
CA GLU A 59 -19.12 -6.75 -6.35
C GLU A 59 -19.16 -5.39 -7.05
N THR A 60 -20.28 -4.65 -6.96
CA THR A 60 -20.47 -3.36 -7.65
C THR A 60 -20.83 -2.22 -6.69
N PRO A 61 -20.59 -0.95 -7.07
CA PRO A 61 -21.05 0.20 -6.31
C PRO A 61 -22.56 0.19 -6.05
N GLN A 62 -23.37 -0.21 -7.04
CA GLN A 62 -24.83 -0.26 -6.90
C GLN A 62 -25.24 -1.26 -5.81
N GLN A 63 -24.64 -2.46 -5.80
CA GLN A 63 -24.91 -3.46 -4.75
C GLN A 63 -24.53 -2.95 -3.35
N MET A 64 -23.49 -2.12 -3.23
CA MET A 64 -23.13 -1.51 -1.95
C MET A 64 -24.15 -0.45 -1.50
N VAL A 65 -24.65 0.35 -2.43
CA VAL A 65 -25.72 1.31 -2.16
C VAL A 65 -27.00 0.57 -1.73
N ASP A 66 -27.35 -0.49 -2.44
CA ASP A 66 -28.53 -1.33 -2.15
C ASP A 66 -28.39 -2.06 -0.79
N LEU A 67 -27.18 -2.48 -0.43
CA LEU A 67 -26.88 -3.05 0.89
C LEU A 67 -27.18 -2.04 2.01
N GLY A 68 -26.82 -0.77 1.79
CA GLY A 68 -27.06 0.33 2.73
C GLY A 68 -26.05 0.41 3.88
N GLU A 69 -26.00 1.59 4.51
CA GLU A 69 -24.98 1.93 5.52
C GLU A 69 -25.04 1.02 6.76
N ASP A 70 -26.24 0.69 7.24
CA ASP A 70 -26.39 -0.05 8.50
C ASP A 70 -25.98 -1.53 8.36
N ALA A 71 -26.30 -2.16 7.24
CA ALA A 71 -25.82 -3.51 6.96
C ALA A 71 -24.30 -3.51 6.73
N LEU A 72 -23.77 -2.55 5.98
CA LEU A 72 -22.32 -2.39 5.82
C LEU A 72 -21.60 -2.25 7.18
N LYS A 73 -22.13 -1.42 8.10
CA LYS A 73 -21.57 -1.30 9.47
C LYS A 73 -21.48 -2.66 10.16
N GLN A 74 -22.45 -3.55 9.98
CA GLN A 74 -22.39 -4.89 10.59
C GLN A 74 -21.22 -5.73 10.07
N HIS A 75 -20.90 -5.65 8.78
CA HIS A 75 -19.73 -6.32 8.20
C HIS A 75 -18.41 -5.74 8.74
N ILE A 76 -18.32 -4.42 8.87
CA ILE A 76 -17.05 -3.74 9.17
C ILE A 76 -16.89 -3.27 10.62
N LYS A 77 -17.79 -3.63 11.54
CA LYS A 77 -17.78 -3.18 12.95
C LYS A 77 -16.51 -3.52 13.73
N THR A 78 -15.75 -4.53 13.28
CA THR A 78 -14.46 -4.91 13.89
C THR A 78 -13.32 -3.99 13.48
N ILE A 79 -13.52 -3.11 12.50
CA ILE A 79 -12.53 -2.15 12.04
C ILE A 79 -12.70 -0.83 12.82
N GLY A 80 -11.59 -0.23 13.25
CA GLY A 80 -11.62 1.10 13.86
C GLY A 80 -12.20 2.15 12.91
N LEU A 81 -12.94 3.11 13.47
CA LEU A 81 -13.63 4.19 12.73
C LEU A 81 -14.73 3.70 11.76
N PHE A 82 -15.32 2.53 12.01
CA PHE A 82 -16.28 1.89 11.09
C PHE A 82 -17.49 2.77 10.74
N ASN A 83 -17.99 3.62 11.64
CA ASN A 83 -19.11 4.52 11.35
C ASN A 83 -18.78 5.50 10.21
N THR A 84 -17.68 6.25 10.36
CA THR A 84 -17.22 7.19 9.32
C THR A 84 -16.82 6.46 8.04
N LYS A 85 -16.20 5.27 8.17
CA LYS A 85 -15.83 4.45 7.02
C LYS A 85 -17.05 3.94 6.24
N ALA A 86 -18.09 3.45 6.92
CA ALA A 86 -19.32 3.01 6.27
C ALA A 86 -19.97 4.17 5.52
N LYS A 87 -20.12 5.33 6.16
CA LYS A 87 -20.63 6.54 5.51
C LYS A 87 -19.83 6.92 4.25
N ASN A 88 -18.51 6.90 4.34
CA ASN A 88 -17.65 7.20 3.20
C ASN A 88 -17.78 6.17 2.08
N VAL A 89 -17.87 4.88 2.40
CA VAL A 89 -18.02 3.80 1.42
C VAL A 89 -19.37 3.85 0.72
N ILE A 90 -20.47 4.18 1.42
CA ILE A 90 -21.76 4.41 0.78
C ILE A 90 -21.67 5.64 -0.13
N ALA A 91 -21.22 6.79 0.40
CA ALA A 91 -21.15 8.03 -0.37
C ALA A 91 -20.23 7.94 -1.60
N LEU A 92 -19.08 7.27 -1.51
CA LEU A 92 -18.23 7.04 -2.68
C LEU A 92 -18.92 6.14 -3.69
N SER A 93 -19.68 5.13 -3.24
CA SER A 93 -20.39 4.21 -4.14
C SER A 93 -21.51 4.93 -4.90
N GLU A 94 -22.26 5.80 -4.22
CA GLU A 94 -23.25 6.69 -4.86
C GLU A 94 -22.62 7.60 -5.91
N ILE A 95 -21.45 8.19 -5.61
CA ILE A 95 -20.70 9.02 -6.58
C ILE A 95 -20.26 8.19 -7.78
N LEU A 96 -19.76 6.96 -7.57
CA LEU A 96 -19.36 6.08 -8.68
C LEU A 96 -20.55 5.77 -9.59
N VAL A 97 -21.71 5.43 -9.03
CA VAL A 97 -22.93 5.18 -9.82
C VAL A 97 -23.34 6.43 -10.60
N ARG A 98 -23.43 7.58 -9.92
CA ARG A 98 -23.96 8.82 -10.50
C ARG A 98 -23.04 9.45 -11.56
N ASP A 99 -21.75 9.57 -11.23
CA ASP A 99 -20.81 10.40 -11.99
C ASP A 99 -19.86 9.57 -12.86
N PHE A 100 -19.69 8.28 -12.56
CA PHE A 100 -18.72 7.38 -13.23
C PHE A 100 -19.36 6.09 -13.78
N GLY A 101 -20.69 6.02 -13.87
CA GLY A 101 -21.39 4.88 -14.47
C GLY A 101 -21.22 3.55 -13.72
N GLY A 102 -20.85 3.61 -12.43
CA GLY A 102 -20.59 2.43 -11.60
C GLY A 102 -19.17 1.87 -11.72
N GLU A 103 -18.27 2.54 -12.45
CA GLU A 103 -16.87 2.10 -12.61
C GLU A 103 -15.90 2.92 -11.76
N VAL A 104 -14.81 2.28 -11.31
CA VAL A 104 -13.72 2.97 -10.61
C VAL A 104 -12.87 3.75 -11.62
N PRO A 105 -12.78 5.09 -11.52
CA PRO A 105 -12.01 5.87 -12.48
C PRO A 105 -10.51 5.56 -12.40
N GLN A 106 -9.85 5.49 -13.55
CA GLN A 106 -8.40 5.27 -13.67
C GLN A 106 -7.61 6.59 -13.67
N ASP A 107 -8.12 7.60 -12.97
CA ASP A 107 -7.49 8.91 -12.82
C ASP A 107 -7.35 9.24 -11.33
N ARG A 108 -6.16 9.73 -10.96
CA ARG A 108 -5.84 10.01 -9.56
C ARG A 108 -6.70 11.14 -9.02
N ASP A 109 -6.86 12.21 -9.79
CA ASP A 109 -7.52 13.41 -9.31
C ASP A 109 -9.03 13.14 -9.14
N ALA A 110 -9.64 12.40 -10.06
CA ALA A 110 -10.98 11.84 -9.94
C ALA A 110 -11.13 10.90 -8.72
N LEU A 111 -10.20 9.97 -8.51
CA LEU A 111 -10.26 9.11 -7.32
C LEU A 111 -10.21 9.93 -6.02
N THR A 112 -9.43 11.00 -5.97
CA THR A 112 -9.32 11.84 -4.77
C THR A 112 -10.55 12.71 -4.47
N THR A 113 -11.52 12.80 -5.38
CA THR A 113 -12.81 13.44 -5.07
C THR A 113 -13.72 12.53 -4.25
N LEU A 114 -13.42 11.23 -4.20
CA LEU A 114 -14.23 10.24 -3.47
C LEU A 114 -14.01 10.35 -1.95
N PRO A 115 -15.08 10.34 -1.13
CA PRO A 115 -14.96 10.37 0.33
C PRO A 115 -14.08 9.25 0.88
N GLY A 116 -13.10 9.62 1.72
CA GLY A 116 -12.16 8.66 2.31
C GLY A 116 -10.99 8.26 1.42
N VAL A 117 -10.93 8.76 0.17
CA VAL A 117 -9.85 8.47 -0.78
C VAL A 117 -8.89 9.66 -0.84
N GLY A 118 -7.74 9.51 -0.17
CA GLY A 118 -6.62 10.46 -0.33
C GLY A 118 -5.67 10.04 -1.45
N ARG A 119 -4.65 10.88 -1.72
CA ARG A 119 -3.61 10.64 -2.73
C ARG A 119 -2.95 9.25 -2.62
N LYS A 120 -2.65 8.79 -1.40
CA LYS A 120 -2.10 7.45 -1.15
C LYS A 120 -3.07 6.36 -1.61
N THR A 121 -4.34 6.46 -1.25
CA THR A 121 -5.37 5.47 -1.60
C THR A 121 -5.51 5.41 -3.12
N ALA A 122 -5.62 6.56 -3.78
CA ALA A 122 -5.68 6.64 -5.24
C ALA A 122 -4.47 5.96 -5.90
N ASN A 123 -3.24 6.30 -5.46
CA ASN A 123 -2.02 5.69 -6.02
C ASN A 123 -1.97 4.16 -5.81
N VAL A 124 -2.47 3.62 -4.69
CA VAL A 124 -2.54 2.16 -4.49
C VAL A 124 -3.52 1.52 -5.46
N VAL A 125 -4.71 2.10 -5.64
CA VAL A 125 -5.74 1.58 -6.54
C VAL A 125 -5.23 1.59 -7.99
N LEU A 126 -4.66 2.71 -8.44
CA LEU A 126 -4.09 2.85 -9.79
C LEU A 126 -2.98 1.84 -10.07
N ASN A 127 -2.09 1.61 -9.11
CA ASN A 127 -1.02 0.63 -9.26
C ASN A 127 -1.53 -0.81 -9.29
N THR A 128 -2.38 -1.16 -8.33
CA THR A 128 -2.73 -2.55 -8.06
C THR A 128 -3.81 -3.06 -9.00
N ALA A 129 -4.89 -2.29 -9.22
CA ALA A 129 -5.98 -2.69 -10.11
C ALA A 129 -5.70 -2.41 -11.58
N PHE A 130 -4.98 -1.32 -11.88
CA PHE A 130 -4.83 -0.82 -13.25
C PHE A 130 -3.38 -0.87 -13.78
N GLY A 131 -2.42 -1.35 -12.97
CA GLY A 131 -1.03 -1.54 -13.39
C GLY A 131 -0.26 -0.24 -13.63
N GLN A 132 -0.77 0.91 -13.19
CA GLN A 132 -0.08 2.19 -13.38
C GLN A 132 1.16 2.27 -12.49
N GLU A 133 2.21 2.93 -12.97
CA GLU A 133 3.50 3.04 -12.29
C GLU A 133 3.50 4.12 -11.19
N THR A 134 2.53 4.06 -10.28
CA THR A 134 2.35 5.02 -9.18
C THR A 134 3.00 4.55 -7.89
N PHE A 135 3.55 5.49 -7.11
CA PHE A 135 4.26 5.20 -5.86
C PHE A 135 3.51 5.74 -4.65
N ALA A 136 2.58 4.96 -4.10
CA ALA A 136 1.95 5.30 -2.83
C ALA A 136 2.97 5.21 -1.68
N VAL A 137 3.31 6.33 -1.03
CA VAL A 137 4.26 6.32 0.10
C VAL A 137 3.50 6.25 1.42
N ASP A 138 3.68 5.14 2.12
CA ASP A 138 3.21 4.95 3.50
C ASP A 138 4.36 5.02 4.51
N THR A 139 4.11 4.66 5.77
CA THR A 139 5.15 4.65 6.80
C THR A 139 6.26 3.62 6.55
N HIS A 140 5.98 2.53 5.84
CA HIS A 140 6.96 1.51 5.49
C HIS A 140 7.88 2.02 4.37
N ILE A 141 7.31 2.49 3.26
CA ILE A 141 8.04 3.00 2.11
C ILE A 141 8.82 4.27 2.49
N PHE A 142 8.22 5.18 3.27
CA PHE A 142 8.92 6.36 3.77
C PHE A 142 10.18 5.99 4.58
N ARG A 143 10.06 5.01 5.47
CA ARG A 143 11.20 4.52 6.27
C ARG A 143 12.24 3.82 5.41
N VAL A 144 11.83 2.94 4.50
CA VAL A 144 12.74 2.22 3.58
C VAL A 144 13.49 3.21 2.70
N GLY A 145 12.79 4.16 2.07
CA GLY A 145 13.36 5.18 1.21
C GLY A 145 14.43 6.03 1.91
N ASN A 146 14.15 6.41 3.16
CA ASN A 146 15.09 7.17 4.00
C ASN A 146 16.28 6.33 4.49
N ARG A 147 16.05 5.14 5.07
CA ARG A 147 17.13 4.31 5.64
C ARG A 147 18.11 3.81 4.58
N THR A 148 17.59 3.31 3.46
CA THR A 148 18.43 2.78 2.37
C THR A 148 19.17 3.89 1.63
N GLY A 149 18.62 5.12 1.65
CA GLY A 149 19.08 6.23 0.83
C GLY A 149 18.63 6.11 -0.64
N LEU A 150 17.62 5.28 -0.92
CA LEU A 150 16.93 5.18 -2.20
C LEU A 150 16.23 6.52 -2.53
N ALA A 151 15.38 6.99 -1.63
CA ALA A 151 14.57 8.19 -1.77
C ALA A 151 14.48 8.95 -0.43
N PRO A 152 15.58 9.55 0.07
CA PRO A 152 15.57 10.27 1.33
C PRO A 152 14.75 11.56 1.22
N GLY A 153 13.86 11.85 2.16
CA GLY A 153 12.97 13.00 2.13
C GLY A 153 12.31 13.27 3.48
N LYS A 154 12.04 14.54 3.77
CA LYS A 154 11.40 14.97 5.03
C LYS A 154 9.88 14.79 5.02
N THR A 155 9.27 14.75 3.85
CA THR A 155 7.81 14.63 3.66
C THR A 155 7.50 13.44 2.74
N VAL A 156 6.29 12.90 2.85
CA VAL A 156 5.77 11.83 1.99
C VAL A 156 5.91 12.21 0.51
N LEU A 157 5.47 13.42 0.14
CA LEU A 157 5.57 13.93 -1.22
C LEU A 157 7.02 13.99 -1.73
N ALA A 158 7.96 14.45 -0.90
CA ALA A 158 9.38 14.48 -1.30
C ALA A 158 9.99 13.09 -1.49
N VAL A 159 9.47 12.05 -0.83
CA VAL A 159 9.86 10.67 -1.06
C VAL A 159 9.20 10.13 -2.34
N GLU A 160 7.91 10.38 -2.54
CA GLU A 160 7.15 10.02 -3.76
C GLU A 160 7.83 10.57 -5.01
N ASP A 161 8.08 11.89 -5.06
CA ASP A 161 8.75 12.56 -6.19
C ASP A 161 10.15 12.00 -6.48
N LYS A 162 10.84 11.51 -5.45
CA LYS A 162 12.17 10.90 -5.61
C LYS A 162 12.07 9.47 -6.12
N LEU A 163 11.08 8.70 -5.70
CA LEU A 163 10.83 7.37 -6.24
C LEU A 163 10.46 7.46 -7.72
N GLU A 164 9.55 8.38 -8.08
CA GLU A 164 9.18 8.66 -9.47
C GLU A 164 10.39 8.92 -10.36
N LYS A 165 11.37 9.69 -9.88
CA LYS A 165 12.58 10.04 -10.64
C LYS A 165 13.67 8.97 -10.65
N ARG A 166 13.68 8.07 -9.66
CA ARG A 166 14.85 7.21 -9.38
C ARG A 166 14.61 5.74 -9.63
N VAL A 167 13.36 5.26 -9.55
CA VAL A 167 13.04 3.87 -9.84
C VAL A 167 13.14 3.67 -11.36
N PRO A 168 14.10 2.85 -11.83
CA PRO A 168 14.29 2.65 -13.26
C PRO A 168 13.33 1.57 -13.79
N GLN A 169 13.08 1.59 -15.09
CA GLN A 169 12.52 0.42 -15.76
C GLN A 169 13.48 -0.78 -15.66
N PRO A 170 12.99 -2.03 -15.64
CA PRO A 170 11.58 -2.44 -15.75
C PRO A 170 10.82 -2.49 -14.40
N PHE A 171 11.39 -1.97 -13.31
CA PHE A 171 10.91 -2.23 -11.95
C PHE A 171 9.73 -1.36 -11.50
N ARG A 172 9.35 -0.36 -12.29
CA ARG A 172 8.49 0.74 -11.84
C ARG A 172 7.12 0.26 -11.36
N ARG A 173 6.48 -0.65 -12.09
CA ARG A 173 5.17 -1.20 -11.74
C ARG A 173 5.16 -1.86 -10.35
N ASP A 174 6.13 -2.72 -10.08
CA ASP A 174 6.12 -3.59 -8.90
C ASP A 174 6.91 -3.02 -7.70
N ALA A 175 7.66 -1.94 -7.93
CA ALA A 175 8.45 -1.26 -6.91
C ALA A 175 7.64 -0.84 -5.69
N HIS A 176 6.39 -0.41 -5.85
CA HIS A 176 5.52 -0.12 -4.71
C HIS A 176 5.39 -1.34 -3.77
N HIS A 177 5.00 -2.49 -4.33
CA HIS A 177 4.77 -3.72 -3.57
C HIS A 177 6.07 -4.27 -2.97
N TRP A 178 7.18 -4.25 -3.69
CA TRP A 178 8.47 -4.66 -3.11
C TRP A 178 8.87 -3.78 -1.92
N LEU A 179 8.71 -2.46 -2.02
CA LEU A 179 9.13 -1.54 -0.96
C LEU A 179 8.26 -1.67 0.30
N ILE A 180 6.93 -1.82 0.15
CA ILE A 180 6.04 -2.00 1.31
C ILE A 180 6.30 -3.34 1.99
N LEU A 181 6.40 -4.45 1.25
CA LEU A 181 6.67 -5.78 1.79
C LEU A 181 8.05 -5.84 2.46
N HIS A 182 9.08 -5.25 1.83
CA HIS A 182 10.41 -5.16 2.41
C HIS A 182 10.40 -4.34 3.71
N GLY A 183 9.68 -3.22 3.73
CA GLY A 183 9.51 -2.41 4.93
C GLY A 183 8.77 -3.16 6.04
N ARG A 184 7.73 -3.92 5.69
CA ARG A 184 6.89 -4.66 6.64
C ARG A 184 7.64 -5.82 7.29
N TYR A 185 8.34 -6.63 6.50
CA TYR A 185 8.89 -7.91 6.98
C TYR A 185 10.39 -7.90 7.24
N VAL A 186 11.16 -6.99 6.65
CA VAL A 186 12.63 -6.96 6.78
C VAL A 186 13.07 -5.68 7.47
N CYS A 187 12.83 -4.53 6.86
CA CYS A 187 13.23 -3.23 7.37
C CYS A 187 12.22 -2.69 8.40
N LYS A 188 11.93 -3.47 9.44
CA LYS A 188 10.97 -3.17 10.52
C LYS A 188 11.34 -1.88 11.27
N ALA A 189 10.33 -1.21 11.85
CA ALA A 189 10.51 0.09 12.49
C ALA A 189 11.52 0.07 13.65
N ARG A 190 11.36 -0.87 14.60
CA ARG A 190 12.19 -0.95 15.81
C ARG A 190 13.47 -1.78 15.61
N LYS A 191 13.33 -3.07 15.33
CA LYS A 191 14.44 -4.02 15.12
C LYS A 191 14.45 -4.47 13.65
N PRO A 192 15.05 -3.70 12.72
CA PRO A 192 15.17 -4.13 11.33
C PRO A 192 16.06 -5.36 11.23
N GLU A 193 15.74 -6.30 10.35
CA GLU A 193 16.44 -7.57 10.22
C GLU A 193 17.57 -7.46 9.20
N CYS A 194 18.49 -6.52 9.45
CA CYS A 194 19.62 -6.20 8.55
C CYS A 194 20.50 -7.41 8.24
N TRP A 195 20.60 -8.35 9.19
CA TRP A 195 21.38 -9.59 9.10
C TRP A 195 20.91 -10.56 8.00
N ARG A 196 19.63 -10.52 7.60
CA ARG A 196 19.10 -11.30 6.46
C ARG A 196 18.58 -10.44 5.31
N CYS A 197 18.91 -9.16 5.32
CA CYS A 197 18.42 -8.23 4.31
C CYS A 197 19.23 -8.39 3.01
N ILE A 198 18.56 -8.81 1.93
CA ILE A 198 19.15 -9.06 0.60
C ILE A 198 19.78 -7.82 -0.08
N VAL A 199 19.54 -6.63 0.48
CA VAL A 199 20.06 -5.35 -0.02
C VAL A 199 20.88 -4.62 1.07
N SER A 200 21.31 -5.33 2.11
CA SER A 200 22.00 -4.75 3.26
C SER A 200 23.33 -4.09 2.87
N ASP A 201 24.09 -4.69 1.97
CA ASP A 201 25.35 -4.17 1.40
C ASP A 201 25.15 -2.87 0.60
N LEU A 202 24.00 -2.71 -0.06
CA LEU A 202 23.65 -1.49 -0.80
C LEU A 202 23.07 -0.38 0.10
N CYS A 203 22.56 -0.77 1.27
CA CYS A 203 21.84 0.09 2.20
C CYS A 203 22.77 1.05 2.97
N ARG A 204 22.41 2.33 2.98
CA ARG A 204 23.17 3.39 3.68
C ARG A 204 22.87 3.52 5.18
N PHE A 205 21.99 2.69 5.73
CA PHE A 205 21.64 2.71 7.14
C PHE A 205 22.84 2.21 7.97
N LYS A 206 23.33 3.06 8.90
CA LYS A 206 24.52 2.78 9.69
C LYS A 206 24.31 1.85 10.90
N PRO A 207 23.26 1.99 11.73
CA PRO A 207 23.06 1.07 12.84
C PRO A 207 22.42 -0.23 12.33
N LYS A 208 23.21 -1.03 11.60
CA LYS A 208 22.78 -2.33 11.10
C LYS A 208 22.64 -3.30 12.27
N MET A 209 21.50 -3.96 12.35
CA MET A 209 21.26 -4.97 13.39
C MET A 209 22.00 -6.26 13.04
N PRO A 210 22.77 -6.83 13.97
CA PRO A 210 23.42 -8.11 13.77
C PRO A 210 22.41 -9.26 13.90
N ALA A 211 22.84 -10.49 13.66
CA ALA A 211 21.97 -11.66 13.79
C ALA A 211 21.54 -11.87 15.26
N PRO A 212 20.31 -12.34 15.54
CA PRO A 212 19.90 -12.71 16.89
C PRO A 212 20.88 -13.72 17.50
N GLY A 213 21.31 -13.49 18.74
CA GLY A 213 22.27 -14.35 19.44
C GLY A 213 23.74 -14.12 19.08
N SER A 214 24.06 -13.14 18.24
CA SER A 214 25.45 -12.69 18.07
C SER A 214 25.88 -11.79 19.23
N VAL A 215 27.13 -11.92 19.68
CA VAL A 215 27.73 -11.33 20.90
C VAL A 215 27.82 -9.79 20.87
N ALA A 216 27.28 -9.13 19.84
CA ALA A 216 27.33 -7.67 19.65
C ALA A 216 26.28 -6.90 20.47
N GLU A 217 25.62 -7.51 21.47
CA GLU A 217 24.65 -6.83 22.36
C GLU A 217 25.31 -6.01 23.49
N ALA A 218 26.64 -5.93 23.57
CA ALA A 218 27.34 -5.13 24.58
C ALA A 218 28.41 -4.23 23.97
N ALA A 219 28.01 -3.02 23.55
CA ALA A 219 28.88 -1.84 23.47
C ALA A 219 28.01 -0.57 23.41
#